data_AF-A0A7C1A6D4-F1
#
_entry.id   AF-A0A7C1A6D4-F1
#
_cell.length_a   1.000
_cell.length_b   1.000
_cell.length_c   1.000
_cell.angle_alpha   90.00
_cell.angle_beta   90.00
_cell.angle_gamma   90.00
#
_symmetry.space_group_name_H-M   'P 1'
#
loop_
_entity.id
_entity.type
_entity.pdbx_description
1 polymer ?
#
loop_
_entity_poly.entity_id
_entity_poly.type
_entity_poly.pdbx_seq_one_letter_code
_entity_poly.pdbx_strand_id
1 'polypeptide(L)'
;MSVLKEILRHKREEVEKRKNLMPLPDLKTRVKDIVATRPFKASVTRKADEPIKLITELKKASPSEGVIRTNFSVPEIISIYDKKEAAAISVLTDKRYFEGSLDYLDEVRGLTKRPLLRKDFIIDDYQVYESRVYGADAVLLIVAGLDKSQLSDLQGLAKELSLDCLVEVHNLKELDTALRSG
;
A
#
# COMPACT_ATOMS: atom_id res chain seq x y z
N MET A 1 23.23 -3.57 10.46
CA MET A 1 22.24 -2.66 9.83
C MET A 1 20.86 -3.09 10.31
N SER A 2 19.90 -2.17 10.48
CA SER A 2 18.51 -2.58 10.80
C SER A 2 17.89 -3.30 9.61
N VAL A 3 16.96 -4.22 9.86
CA VAL A 3 16.20 -4.94 8.81
C VAL A 3 15.55 -3.95 7.83
N LEU A 4 14.97 -2.86 8.34
CA LEU A 4 14.40 -1.80 7.51
C LEU A 4 15.42 -1.18 6.54
N LYS A 5 16.66 -0.90 6.97
CA LYS A 5 17.68 -0.33 6.07
C LYS A 5 18.03 -1.28 4.92
N GLU A 6 18.07 -2.58 5.19
CA GLU A 6 18.30 -3.60 4.16
C GLU A 6 17.14 -3.66 3.17
N ILE A 7 15.90 -3.68 3.68
CA ILE A 7 14.69 -3.65 2.86
C ILE A 7 14.70 -2.44 1.93
N LEU A 8 14.94 -1.24 2.46
CA LEU A 8 14.94 0.00 1.68
C LEU A 8 16.06 0.03 0.63
N ARG A 9 17.22 -0.57 0.92
CA ARG A 9 18.29 -0.70 -0.09
C ARG A 9 17.82 -1.54 -1.28
N HIS A 10 17.23 -2.71 -1.01
CA HIS A 10 16.72 -3.56 -2.08
C HIS A 10 15.51 -2.96 -2.80
N LYS A 11 14.67 -2.23 -2.09
CA LYS A 11 13.54 -1.54 -2.71
C LYS A 11 13.99 -0.50 -3.74
N ARG A 12 15.08 0.24 -3.49
CA ARG A 12 15.66 1.14 -4.50
C ARG A 12 16.08 0.39 -5.77
N GLU A 13 16.78 -0.74 -5.61
CA GLU A 13 17.19 -1.58 -6.75
C GLU A 13 15.98 -2.13 -7.52
N GLU A 14 14.92 -2.50 -6.81
CA GLU A 14 13.66 -2.98 -7.41
C GLU A 14 12.93 -1.88 -8.18
N VAL A 15 12.80 -0.68 -7.59
CA VAL A 15 12.14 0.47 -8.23
C VAL A 15 12.85 0.85 -9.52
N GLU A 16 14.18 0.93 -9.52
CA GLU A 16 14.93 1.26 -10.74
C GLU A 16 14.75 0.19 -11.83
N LYS A 17 14.70 -1.09 -11.47
CA LYS A 17 14.37 -2.15 -12.43
C LYS A 17 12.96 -2.00 -12.99
N ARG A 18 11.98 -1.66 -12.16
CA ARG A 18 10.59 -1.46 -12.61
C ARG A 18 10.44 -0.23 -13.50
N LYS A 19 11.11 0.89 -13.18
CA LYS A 19 11.20 2.08 -14.05
C LYS A 19 11.74 1.75 -15.45
N ASN A 20 12.69 0.81 -15.55
CA ASN A 20 13.20 0.36 -16.86
C ASN A 20 12.22 -0.51 -17.64
N LEU A 21 11.38 -1.29 -16.94
CA LEU A 21 10.37 -2.16 -17.57
C LEU A 21 9.11 -1.41 -18.00
N MET A 22 8.67 -0.45 -17.18
CA MET A 22 7.54 0.41 -17.47
C MET A 22 7.89 1.84 -17.03
N PRO A 23 8.38 2.69 -17.94
CA PRO A 23 8.78 4.06 -17.61
C PRO A 23 7.67 4.90 -16.96
N LEU A 24 8.07 5.85 -16.12
CA LEU A 24 7.15 6.77 -15.44
C LEU A 24 6.20 7.54 -16.40
N PRO A 25 6.62 8.01 -17.59
CA PRO A 25 5.69 8.64 -18.55
C PRO A 25 4.54 7.71 -18.99
N ASP A 26 4.80 6.41 -19.10
CA ASP A 26 3.78 5.43 -19.48
C ASP A 26 2.77 5.24 -18.35
N LEU A 27 3.26 5.15 -17.11
CA LEU A 27 2.41 5.15 -15.91
C LEU A 27 1.53 6.40 -15.83
N LYS A 28 2.12 7.60 -16.01
CA LYS A 28 1.39 8.88 -16.01
C LYS A 28 0.30 8.91 -17.09
N THR A 29 0.56 8.31 -18.24
CA THR A 29 -0.44 8.20 -19.31
C THR A 29 -1.56 7.26 -18.91
N ARG A 30 -1.22 6.06 -18.41
CA ARG A 30 -2.21 5.05 -17.98
C ARG A 30 -3.16 5.56 -16.89
N VAL A 31 -2.66 6.32 -15.91
CA VAL A 31 -3.50 6.82 -14.80
C VAL A 31 -4.67 7.68 -15.29
N LYS A 32 -4.55 8.36 -16.43
CA LYS A 32 -5.61 9.24 -16.97
C LYS A 32 -6.90 8.48 -17.30
N ASP A 33 -6.80 7.21 -17.66
CA ASP A 33 -7.92 6.40 -18.13
C ASP A 33 -8.50 5.48 -17.04
N ILE A 34 -7.99 5.57 -15.80
CA ILE A 34 -8.38 4.65 -14.73
C ILE A 34 -9.59 5.17 -13.98
N VAL A 35 -10.53 4.25 -13.74
CA VAL A 35 -11.69 4.47 -12.86
C VAL A 35 -11.28 5.07 -11.53
N ALA A 36 -12.16 5.88 -10.95
CA ALA A 36 -11.93 6.56 -9.68
C ALA A 36 -11.54 5.58 -8.55
N THR A 37 -10.78 6.10 -7.59
CA THR A 37 -10.48 5.39 -6.35
C THR A 37 -11.75 5.22 -5.51
N ARG A 38 -11.77 4.15 -4.73
CA ARG A 38 -12.77 3.90 -3.70
C ARG A 38 -12.36 4.69 -2.45
N PRO A 39 -13.32 5.20 -1.65
CA PRO A 39 -13.00 6.10 -0.55
C PRO A 39 -12.43 5.34 0.66
N PHE A 40 -11.13 5.04 0.64
CA PHE A 40 -10.45 4.24 1.67
C PHE A 40 -10.53 4.89 3.04
N LYS A 41 -10.19 6.18 3.17
CA LYS A 41 -10.23 6.91 4.44
C LYS A 41 -11.65 6.90 5.02
N ALA A 42 -12.66 7.11 4.19
CA ALA A 42 -14.05 7.08 4.67
C ALA A 42 -14.47 5.68 5.12
N SER A 43 -14.00 4.60 4.47
CA SER A 43 -14.40 3.24 4.84
C SER A 43 -13.81 2.79 6.17
N VAL A 44 -12.61 3.28 6.53
CA VAL A 44 -11.91 2.93 7.77
C VAL A 44 -12.14 3.94 8.91
N THR A 45 -12.67 5.11 8.61
CA THR A 45 -13.05 6.10 9.63
C THR A 45 -14.31 5.61 10.34
N ARG A 46 -14.32 5.74 11.67
CA ARG A 46 -15.48 5.44 12.50
C ARG A 46 -15.71 6.53 13.53
N LYS A 47 -16.96 6.67 13.97
CA LYS A 47 -17.30 7.41 15.19
C LYS A 47 -17.02 6.56 16.44
N ALA A 48 -17.03 7.20 17.60
CA ALA A 48 -16.71 6.53 18.87
C ALA A 48 -17.72 5.40 19.21
N ASP A 49 -18.99 5.62 18.87
CA ASP A 49 -20.13 4.72 19.07
C ASP A 49 -20.28 3.64 17.98
N GLU A 50 -19.52 3.74 16.90
CA GLU A 50 -19.53 2.75 15.81
C GLU A 50 -18.58 1.58 16.09
N PRO A 51 -18.90 0.37 15.60
CA PRO A 51 -18.02 -0.79 15.71
C PRO A 51 -16.64 -0.56 15.09
N ILE A 52 -15.65 -1.32 15.57
CA ILE A 52 -14.30 -1.32 15.02
C ILE A 52 -14.35 -1.65 13.52
N LYS A 53 -13.66 -0.84 12.70
CA LYS A 53 -13.48 -1.06 11.27
C LYS A 53 -12.16 -1.80 11.05
N LEU A 54 -12.23 -2.99 10.46
CA LEU A 54 -11.06 -3.84 10.25
C LEU A 54 -10.49 -3.65 8.84
N ILE A 55 -9.19 -3.38 8.76
CA ILE A 55 -8.41 -3.55 7.53
C ILE A 55 -7.83 -4.96 7.57
N THR A 56 -8.33 -5.86 6.73
CA THR A 56 -7.80 -7.23 6.63
C THR A 56 -6.58 -7.26 5.74
N GLU A 57 -5.53 -8.01 6.11
CA GLU A 57 -4.27 -8.04 5.35
C GLU A 57 -4.07 -9.38 4.62
N LEU A 58 -4.02 -9.31 3.29
CA LEU A 58 -3.64 -10.40 2.41
C LEU A 58 -2.11 -10.54 2.42
N LYS A 59 -1.59 -11.49 3.23
CA LYS A 59 -0.16 -11.73 3.45
C LYS A 59 0.19 -13.21 3.42
N LYS A 60 1.17 -13.57 2.59
CA LYS A 60 1.64 -14.96 2.42
C LYS A 60 2.75 -15.32 3.41
N ALA A 61 3.75 -14.46 3.53
CA ALA A 61 4.91 -14.67 4.38
C ALA A 61 5.32 -13.38 5.11
N SER A 62 6.24 -13.49 6.06
CA SER A 62 6.92 -12.35 6.68
C SER A 62 8.34 -12.71 7.11
N PRO A 63 9.25 -11.72 7.30
CA PRO A 63 10.61 -12.01 7.74
C PRO A 63 10.71 -12.65 9.13
N SER A 64 9.75 -12.39 10.02
CA SER A 64 9.76 -12.90 11.39
C SER A 64 9.17 -14.31 11.50
N GLU A 65 8.09 -14.60 10.76
CA GLU A 65 7.33 -15.85 10.88
C GLU A 65 7.54 -16.83 9.70
N GLY A 66 8.29 -16.44 8.66
CA GLY A 66 8.37 -17.22 7.43
C GLY A 66 7.03 -17.29 6.70
N VAL A 67 6.72 -18.44 6.09
CA VAL A 67 5.45 -18.66 5.38
C VAL A 67 4.31 -18.82 6.39
N ILE A 68 3.37 -17.87 6.38
CA ILE A 68 2.21 -17.84 7.27
C ILE A 68 1.09 -18.72 6.71
N ARG A 69 0.92 -18.73 5.39
CA ARG A 69 -0.12 -19.51 4.73
C ARG A 69 0.42 -20.20 3.48
N THR A 70 0.53 -21.52 3.55
CA THR A 70 1.01 -22.37 2.46
C THR A 70 0.01 -22.42 1.29
N ASN A 71 -1.27 -22.66 1.57
CA ASN A 71 -2.36 -22.58 0.58
C ASN A 71 -2.87 -21.14 0.43
N PHE A 72 -2.21 -20.37 -0.42
CA PHE A 72 -2.46 -18.95 -0.66
C PHE A 72 -3.34 -18.72 -1.89
N SER A 73 -4.64 -19.00 -1.76
CA SER A 73 -5.65 -18.73 -2.79
C SER A 73 -6.24 -17.33 -2.58
N VAL A 74 -5.87 -16.37 -3.43
CA VAL A 74 -6.38 -14.99 -3.37
C VAL A 74 -7.90 -14.95 -3.46
N PRO A 75 -8.56 -15.62 -4.43
CA PRO A 75 -10.03 -15.61 -4.51
C PRO A 75 -10.73 -16.13 -3.26
N GLU A 76 -10.24 -17.21 -2.66
CA GLU A 76 -10.83 -17.77 -1.43
C GLU A 76 -10.68 -16.81 -0.25
N ILE A 77 -9.50 -16.22 -0.06
CA ILE A 77 -9.23 -15.30 1.05
C ILE A 77 -10.08 -14.04 0.91
N ILE A 78 -10.15 -13.45 -0.28
CA ILE A 78 -10.96 -12.26 -0.53
C ILE A 78 -12.46 -12.53 -0.33
N SER A 79 -12.96 -13.69 -0.76
CA SER A 79 -14.34 -14.11 -0.49
C SER A 79 -14.64 -14.14 1.01
N ILE A 80 -13.70 -14.60 1.84
CA ILE A 80 -13.84 -14.61 3.29
C ILE A 80 -13.85 -13.18 3.85
N TYR A 81 -12.93 -12.31 3.40
CA TYR A 81 -12.87 -10.92 3.85
C TYR A 81 -14.16 -10.15 3.53
N ASP A 82 -14.74 -10.38 2.34
CA ASP A 82 -16.01 -9.77 1.94
C ASP A 82 -17.19 -10.27 2.77
N LYS A 83 -17.28 -11.58 3.03
CA LYS A 83 -18.31 -12.18 3.91
C LYS A 83 -18.22 -11.70 5.35
N LYS A 84 -17.03 -11.29 5.80
CA LYS A 84 -16.79 -10.73 7.14
C LYS A 84 -16.84 -9.20 7.17
N GLU A 85 -17.27 -8.59 6.08
CA GLU A 85 -17.50 -7.15 5.96
C GLU A 85 -16.29 -6.29 6.32
N ALA A 86 -15.09 -6.72 5.89
CA ALA A 86 -13.87 -5.93 6.05
C ALA A 86 -14.08 -4.49 5.54
N ALA A 87 -13.55 -3.50 6.28
CA ALA A 87 -13.68 -2.09 5.92
C ALA A 87 -12.79 -1.72 4.72
N ALA A 88 -11.62 -2.35 4.64
CA ALA A 88 -10.68 -2.26 3.54
C ALA A 88 -9.77 -3.49 3.54
N ILE A 89 -9.00 -3.67 2.46
CA ILE A 89 -8.06 -4.78 2.32
C ILE A 89 -6.65 -4.23 2.09
N SER A 90 -5.72 -4.62 2.94
CA SER A 90 -4.28 -4.39 2.77
C SER A 90 -3.71 -5.53 1.94
N VAL A 91 -2.98 -5.22 0.87
CA VAL A 91 -2.36 -6.22 -0.02
C VAL A 91 -0.86 -6.03 0.01
N LEU A 92 -0.12 -7.06 0.45
CA LEU A 92 1.34 -7.05 0.43
C LEU A 92 1.85 -7.19 -1.01
N THR A 93 2.60 -6.20 -1.48
CA THR A 93 3.19 -6.22 -2.83
C THR A 93 4.70 -6.42 -2.83
N ASP A 94 5.36 -6.38 -1.67
CA ASP A 94 6.78 -6.67 -1.56
C ASP A 94 7.08 -8.16 -1.78
N LYS A 95 7.80 -8.46 -2.86
CA LYS A 95 8.08 -9.84 -3.27
C LYS A 95 9.14 -10.51 -2.41
N ARG A 96 10.17 -9.77 -2.00
CA ARG A 96 11.38 -10.34 -1.40
C ARG A 96 11.17 -10.79 0.05
N TYR A 97 10.48 -9.99 0.84
CA TYR A 97 10.37 -10.18 2.28
C TYR A 97 9.00 -10.75 2.70
N PHE A 98 7.97 -10.55 1.88
CA PHE A 98 6.60 -10.95 2.21
C PHE A 98 5.99 -11.97 1.23
N GLU A 99 6.75 -12.37 0.20
CA GLU A 99 6.25 -13.15 -0.95
C GLU A 99 4.97 -12.54 -1.56
N GLY A 100 4.89 -11.22 -1.54
CA GLY A 100 3.83 -10.45 -2.17
C GLY A 100 4.00 -10.36 -3.68
N SER A 101 2.99 -9.77 -4.32
CA SER A 101 3.06 -9.41 -5.73
C SER A 101 2.20 -8.18 -5.98
N LEU A 102 2.70 -7.29 -6.84
CA LEU A 102 1.90 -6.17 -7.33
C LEU A 102 0.68 -6.67 -8.13
N ASP A 103 0.79 -7.82 -8.79
CA ASP A 103 -0.32 -8.42 -9.55
C ASP A 103 -1.48 -8.85 -8.64
N TYR A 104 -1.21 -9.15 -7.36
CA TYR A 104 -2.27 -9.43 -6.39
C TYR A 104 -3.17 -8.22 -6.17
N LEU A 105 -2.66 -7.00 -6.32
CA LEU A 105 -3.49 -5.80 -6.16
C LEU A 105 -4.55 -5.71 -7.26
N ASP A 106 -4.16 -5.99 -8.51
CA ASP A 106 -5.08 -6.03 -9.66
C ASP A 106 -6.07 -7.20 -9.57
N GLU A 107 -5.58 -8.39 -9.19
CA GLU A 107 -6.44 -9.56 -8.96
C GLU A 107 -7.49 -9.26 -7.88
N VAL A 108 -7.09 -8.74 -6.73
CA VAL A 108 -7.99 -8.37 -5.63
C VAL A 108 -8.98 -7.28 -6.05
N ARG A 109 -8.54 -6.30 -6.86
CA ARG A 109 -9.40 -5.22 -7.39
C ARG A 109 -10.59 -5.77 -8.17
N GLY A 110 -10.38 -6.85 -8.93
CA GLY A 110 -11.41 -7.56 -9.68
C GLY A 110 -12.37 -8.39 -8.83
N LEU A 111 -11.95 -8.81 -7.64
CA LEU A 111 -12.68 -9.76 -6.79
C LEU A 111 -13.57 -9.10 -5.72
N THR A 112 -13.27 -7.87 -5.31
CA THR A 112 -14.01 -7.17 -4.25
C THR A 112 -14.39 -5.74 -4.63
N LYS A 113 -15.37 -5.18 -3.91
CA LYS A 113 -15.70 -3.73 -3.93
C LYS A 113 -15.08 -2.95 -2.76
N ARG A 114 -14.36 -3.61 -1.84
CA ARG A 114 -13.69 -2.92 -0.71
C ARG A 114 -12.51 -2.07 -1.20
N PRO A 115 -12.21 -0.94 -0.56
CA PRO A 115 -11.02 -0.16 -0.87
C PRO A 115 -9.73 -0.95 -0.59
N LEU A 116 -8.70 -0.73 -1.40
CA LEU A 116 -7.43 -1.44 -1.34
C LEU A 116 -6.28 -0.54 -0.90
N LEU A 117 -5.53 -0.99 0.10
CA LEU A 117 -4.25 -0.40 0.51
C LEU A 117 -3.11 -1.21 -0.12
N ARG A 118 -2.24 -0.55 -0.89
CA ARG A 118 -0.93 -1.14 -1.24
C ARG A 118 -0.03 -1.10 -0.01
N LYS A 119 0.28 -2.27 0.54
CA LYS A 119 1.21 -2.45 1.65
C LYS A 119 2.59 -2.80 1.10
N ASP A 120 3.45 -1.81 1.03
CA ASP A 120 4.82 -1.91 0.53
C ASP A 120 5.68 -0.80 1.15
N PHE A 121 6.98 -0.83 0.89
CA PHE A 121 7.90 0.24 1.23
C PHE A 121 7.93 1.26 0.10
N ILE A 122 7.07 2.27 0.18
CA ILE A 122 6.98 3.33 -0.82
C ILE A 122 8.00 4.43 -0.50
N ILE A 123 8.96 4.63 -1.41
CA ILE A 123 10.08 5.57 -1.26
C ILE A 123 10.29 6.47 -2.48
N ASP A 124 9.48 6.31 -3.51
CA ASP A 124 9.67 6.93 -4.82
C ASP A 124 8.31 7.25 -5.47
N ASP A 125 8.24 8.34 -6.23
CA ASP A 125 7.02 8.81 -6.90
C ASP A 125 6.48 7.78 -7.89
N TYR A 126 7.38 7.05 -8.55
CA TYR A 126 7.07 5.92 -9.43
C TYR A 126 6.13 4.94 -8.75
N GLN A 127 6.39 4.60 -7.49
CA GLN A 127 5.58 3.63 -6.76
C GLN A 127 4.17 4.16 -6.48
N VAL A 128 3.98 5.48 -6.32
CA VAL A 128 2.64 6.06 -6.12
C VAL A 128 1.82 5.97 -7.40
N TYR A 129 2.41 6.33 -8.55
CA TYR A 129 1.77 6.14 -9.86
C TYR A 129 1.48 4.67 -10.14
N GLU A 130 2.44 3.79 -9.87
CA GLU A 130 2.28 2.35 -10.04
C GLU A 130 1.14 1.80 -9.16
N SER A 131 1.03 2.27 -7.92
CA SER A 131 -0.07 1.89 -7.02
C SER A 131 -1.42 2.24 -7.63
N ARG A 132 -1.54 3.45 -8.19
CA ARG A 132 -2.78 3.89 -8.84
C ARG A 132 -3.12 3.05 -10.07
N VAL A 133 -2.12 2.70 -10.88
CA VAL A 133 -2.28 1.86 -12.08
C VAL A 133 -2.77 0.47 -11.75
N TYR A 134 -2.26 -0.12 -10.67
CA TYR A 134 -2.64 -1.46 -10.23
C TYR A 134 -3.88 -1.49 -9.31
N GLY A 135 -4.63 -0.38 -9.25
CA GLY A 135 -5.93 -0.35 -8.58
C GLY A 135 -5.90 -0.12 -7.08
N ALA A 136 -4.80 0.40 -6.52
CA ALA A 136 -4.79 0.90 -5.14
C ALA A 136 -5.81 2.04 -4.98
N ASP A 137 -6.37 2.11 -3.79
CA ASP A 137 -7.15 3.25 -3.30
C ASP A 137 -6.39 4.02 -2.21
N ALA A 138 -5.43 3.37 -1.56
CA ALA A 138 -4.52 3.96 -0.61
C ALA A 138 -3.10 3.39 -0.69
N VAL A 139 -2.14 4.14 -0.15
CA VAL A 139 -0.73 3.76 -0.05
C VAL A 139 -0.22 3.85 1.38
N LEU A 140 0.69 2.94 1.76
CA LEU A 140 1.39 2.99 3.04
C LEU A 140 2.62 3.90 2.93
N LEU A 141 2.78 4.86 3.84
CA LEU A 141 3.98 5.67 3.98
C LEU A 141 4.57 5.48 5.38
N ILE A 142 5.79 4.97 5.46
CA ILE A 142 6.44 4.64 6.74
C ILE A 142 7.43 5.74 7.09
N VAL A 143 7.19 6.47 8.18
CA VAL A 143 8.04 7.62 8.56
C VAL A 143 9.49 7.20 8.83
N ALA A 144 9.71 6.02 9.42
CA ALA A 144 11.05 5.49 9.65
C ALA A 144 11.87 5.23 8.35
N GLY A 145 11.21 5.18 7.19
CA GLY A 145 11.84 4.94 5.89
C GLY A 145 11.95 6.17 4.99
N LEU A 146 11.45 7.32 5.42
CA LEU A 146 11.34 8.54 4.62
C LEU A 146 11.89 9.73 5.40
N ASP A 147 12.54 10.66 4.69
CA ASP A 147 12.72 11.99 5.27
C ASP A 147 11.43 12.82 5.21
N LYS A 148 11.41 13.96 5.92
CA LYS A 148 10.21 14.82 6.02
C LYS A 148 9.76 15.35 4.65
N SER A 149 10.69 15.75 3.80
CA SER A 149 10.39 16.25 2.45
C SER A 149 9.76 15.14 1.61
N GLN A 150 10.38 13.96 1.56
CA GLN A 150 9.87 12.81 0.84
C GLN A 150 8.47 12.42 1.31
N LEU A 151 8.21 12.39 2.62
CA LEU A 151 6.88 12.11 3.15
C LEU A 151 5.84 13.14 2.67
N SER A 152 6.19 14.42 2.69
CA SER A 152 5.30 15.51 2.24
C SER A 152 5.02 15.42 0.74
N ASP A 153 6.07 15.18 -0.06
CA ASP A 153 5.98 15.06 -1.52
C ASP A 153 5.14 13.85 -1.94
N LEU A 154 5.34 12.70 -1.30
CA LEU A 154 4.58 11.47 -1.58
C LEU A 154 3.12 11.61 -1.17
N GLN A 155 2.81 12.28 -0.05
CA GLN A 155 1.42 12.60 0.34
C GLN A 155 0.76 13.57 -0.64
N GLY A 156 1.48 14.61 -1.08
CA GLY A 156 1.01 15.55 -2.08
C GLY A 156 0.66 14.84 -3.39
N LEU A 157 1.57 14.00 -3.88
CA LEU A 157 1.37 13.22 -5.08
C LEU A 157 0.22 12.22 -4.94
N ALA A 158 0.13 11.50 -3.82
CA ALA A 158 -0.98 10.58 -3.57
C ALA A 158 -2.32 11.31 -3.66
N LYS A 159 -2.42 12.50 -3.05
CA LYS A 159 -3.61 13.35 -3.14
C LYS A 159 -3.93 13.77 -4.57
N GLU A 160 -2.95 14.19 -5.37
CA GLU A 160 -3.13 14.51 -6.79
C GLU A 160 -3.69 13.31 -7.59
N LEU A 161 -3.29 12.10 -7.21
CA LEU A 161 -3.74 10.86 -7.83
C LEU A 161 -5.01 10.27 -7.18
N SER A 162 -5.64 11.00 -6.26
CA SER A 162 -6.82 10.59 -5.48
C SER A 162 -6.60 9.32 -4.63
N LEU A 163 -5.36 9.04 -4.25
CA LEU A 163 -5.00 7.99 -3.30
C LEU A 163 -5.03 8.54 -1.87
N ASP A 164 -5.63 7.79 -0.95
CA ASP A 164 -5.47 8.06 0.48
C ASP A 164 -4.08 7.59 0.96
N CYS A 165 -3.58 8.16 2.07
CA CYS A 165 -2.35 7.72 2.70
C CYS A 165 -2.62 7.14 4.09
N LEU A 166 -2.08 5.95 4.35
CA LEU A 166 -1.91 5.42 5.71
C LEU A 166 -0.47 5.67 6.15
N VAL A 167 -0.27 6.60 7.08
CA VAL A 167 1.05 6.97 7.60
C VAL A 167 1.38 6.15 8.84
N GLU A 168 2.44 5.35 8.77
CA GLU A 168 2.89 4.45 9.84
C GLU A 168 4.00 5.10 10.68
N VAL A 169 3.82 5.07 12.00
CA VAL A 169 4.75 5.64 12.98
C VAL A 169 5.00 4.66 14.12
N HIS A 170 6.22 4.63 14.64
CA HIS A 170 6.65 3.71 15.70
C HIS A 170 6.95 4.40 17.03
N ASN A 171 7.05 5.73 17.04
CA ASN A 171 7.35 6.52 18.23
C ASN A 171 6.81 7.95 18.11
N LEU A 172 6.85 8.68 19.22
CA LEU A 172 6.32 10.06 19.30
C LEU A 172 7.04 11.05 18.38
N LYS A 173 8.32 10.82 18.06
CA LYS A 173 9.08 11.69 17.14
C LYS A 173 8.62 11.50 15.70
N GLU A 174 8.36 10.25 15.30
CA GLU A 174 7.76 9.93 14.01
C GLU A 174 6.33 10.48 13.91
N LEU A 175 5.55 10.41 14.99
CA LEU A 175 4.22 11.03 15.05
C LEU A 175 4.28 12.55 14.85
N ASP A 176 5.17 13.26 15.54
CA ASP A 176 5.36 14.71 15.33
C ASP A 176 5.77 15.04 13.89
N THR A 177 6.60 14.19 13.27
CA THR A 177 6.96 14.34 11.85
C THR A 177 5.76 14.14 10.94
N ALA A 178 4.95 13.11 11.17
CA ALA A 178 3.75 12.82 10.40
C ALA A 178 2.73 13.97 10.47
N LEU A 179 2.44 14.47 11.68
CA LEU A 179 1.50 15.58 11.91
C LEU A 179 1.92 16.91 11.27
N ARG A 180 3.19 17.06 10.92
CA ARG A 180 3.76 18.29 10.30
C ARG A 180 3.98 18.15 8.79
N SER A 181 3.60 17.03 8.18
CA SER A 181 3.92 16.70 6.78
C SER A 181 2.70 16.69 5.85
N GLY A 182 1.51 16.99 6.36
CA GLY A 182 0.24 16.98 5.61
C GLY A 182 -0.94 16.56 6.49
#